data_AF-A0A7C3HIZ9-F1
#
_entry.id   AF-A0A7C3HIZ9-F1
#
_cell.length_a   1.000
_cell.length_b   1.000
_cell.length_c   1.000
_cell.angle_alpha   90.00
_cell.angle_beta   90.00
_cell.angle_gamma   90.00
#
_symmetry.space_group_name_H-M   'P 1'
#
loop_
_entity.id
_entity.type
_entity.pdbx_description
1 polymer ?
#
loop_
_entity_poly.entity_id
_entity_poly.type
_entity_poly.pdbx_seq_one_letter_code
_entity_poly.pdbx_strand_id
1 'polypeptide(L)'
;REGKDFAEAVIQSAAVRAKPIVLTGIAAMIGGFFIIDDPIFGGLAISLIFGLLVSTVLTLVVIPVVYYGVMWKRLDKIRATA
;
A
#
# COMPACT_ATOMS: atom_id res chain seq x y z
N ARG A 1 11.93 -13.35 -20.14
CA ARG A 1 10.85 -12.35 -20.14
C ARG A 1 9.63 -13.03 -20.73
N GLU A 2 8.89 -13.76 -19.91
CA GLU A 2 7.65 -14.42 -20.35
C GLU A 2 6.53 -13.38 -20.32
N GLY A 3 5.77 -13.28 -21.40
CA GLY A 3 4.66 -12.35 -21.52
C GLY A 3 3.52 -12.80 -20.60
N LYS A 4 3.52 -12.31 -19.36
CA LYS A 4 2.39 -12.45 -18.44
C LYS A 4 1.29 -11.46 -18.80
N ASP A 5 0.04 -11.89 -18.60
CA ASP A 5 -1.11 -11.03 -18.76
C ASP A 5 -0.95 -9.77 -17.89
N PHE A 6 -1.37 -8.62 -18.42
CA PHE A 6 -1.13 -7.33 -17.78
C PHE A 6 -1.74 -7.29 -16.37
N ALA A 7 -2.91 -7.88 -16.16
CA ALA A 7 -3.54 -7.94 -14.84
C ALA A 7 -2.69 -8.75 -13.85
N GLU A 8 -2.13 -9.88 -14.29
CA GLU A 8 -1.30 -10.73 -13.45
C GLU A 8 0.03 -10.06 -13.08
N ALA A 9 0.64 -9.33 -14.02
CA ALA A 9 1.85 -8.55 -13.77
C ALA A 9 1.62 -7.44 -12.72
N VAL A 10 0.46 -6.77 -12.78
CA VAL A 10 0.08 -5.74 -11.79
C VAL A 10 -0.11 -6.37 -10.41
N ILE A 11 -0.87 -7.47 -10.32
CA ILE A 11 -1.12 -8.17 -9.06
C ILE A 11 0.20 -8.65 -8.44
N GLN A 12 1.08 -9.28 -9.24
CA GLN A 12 2.39 -9.71 -8.74
C GLN A 12 3.20 -8.51 -8.24
N SER A 13 3.27 -7.41 -9.00
CA SER A 13 4.03 -6.22 -8.61
C SER A 13 3.51 -5.55 -7.31
N ALA A 14 2.19 -5.59 -7.09
CA ALA A 14 1.58 -5.10 -5.86
C ALA A 14 1.85 -6.05 -4.69
N ALA A 15 1.77 -7.37 -4.90
CA ALA A 15 2.01 -8.39 -3.88
C ALA A 15 3.44 -8.34 -3.32
N VAL A 16 4.46 -8.10 -4.16
CA VAL A 16 5.87 -8.02 -3.69
C VAL A 16 6.10 -6.85 -2.74
N ARG A 17 5.31 -5.77 -2.84
CA ARG A 17 5.43 -4.58 -1.98
C ARG A 17 4.53 -4.68 -0.76
N ALA A 18 3.35 -5.28 -0.91
CA ALA A 18 2.37 -5.37 0.17
C ALA A 18 2.93 -6.08 1.41
N LYS A 19 3.61 -7.21 1.21
CA LYS A 19 4.15 -8.01 2.33
C LYS A 19 5.20 -7.25 3.17
N PRO A 20 6.24 -6.61 2.57
CA PRO A 20 7.14 -5.72 3.30
C PRO A 20 6.45 -4.54 3.99
N ILE A 21 5.52 -3.86 3.31
CA ILE A 21 4.83 -2.68 3.87
C ILE A 21 4.03 -3.06 5.12
N VAL A 22 3.25 -4.14 5.05
CA VAL A 22 2.45 -4.62 6.19
C VAL A 22 3.36 -5.02 7.35
N LEU A 23 4.47 -5.71 7.08
CA LEU A 23 5.47 -6.06 8.10
C LEU A 23 6.02 -4.82 8.81
N THR A 24 6.39 -3.77 8.06
CA THR A 24 6.90 -2.53 8.64
C THR A 24 5.84 -1.78 9.45
N GLY A 25 4.60 -1.74 8.95
CA GLY A 25 3.50 -1.07 9.65
C GLY A 25 3.17 -1.76 10.98
N ILE A 26 3.12 -3.09 10.99
CA ILE A 26 2.89 -3.87 12.22
C ILE A 26 4.03 -3.64 13.23
N ALA A 27 5.29 -3.67 12.79
CA ALA A 27 6.43 -3.41 13.67
C ALA A 27 6.35 -2.00 14.31
N ALA A 28 6.00 -0.99 13.52
CA ALA A 28 5.83 0.39 14.01
C ALA A 28 4.65 0.51 14.99
N MET A 29 3.52 -0.15 14.73
CA MET A 29 2.36 -0.14 15.63
C MET A 29 2.69 -0.80 16.98
N ILE A 30 3.43 -1.92 16.97
CA ILE A 30 3.89 -2.59 18.20
C ILE A 30 4.83 -1.67 18.98
N GLY A 31 5.76 -0.97 18.31
CA GLY A 31 6.61 0.03 18.95
C GLY A 31 5.83 1.21 19.53
N GLY A 32 4.79 1.67 18.84
CA GLY A 32 3.89 2.72 19.33
C GLY A 32 3.11 2.29 20.57
N PHE A 33 2.70 1.01 20.66
CA PHE A 33 1.98 0.47 21.82
C PHE A 33 2.77 0.60 23.12
N PHE A 34 4.11 0.46 23.07
CA PHE A 34 4.97 0.64 24.24
C PHE A 34 5.03 2.09 24.75
N ILE A 35 4.69 3.07 23.91
CA ILE A 35 4.76 4.51 24.25
C ILE A 35 3.39 5.02 24.78
N ILE A 36 2.33 4.23 24.66
CA ILE A 36 0.96 4.65 25.06
C ILE A 36 0.88 4.91 26.57
N ASP A 37 1.62 4.16 27.38
CA ASP A 37 1.58 4.27 28.85
C ASP A 37 2.22 5.56 29.38
N ASP A 38 2.98 6.29 28.56
CA ASP A 38 3.58 7.56 28.94
C ASP A 38 2.57 8.72 28.84
N PRO A 39 2.28 9.47 29.92
CA PRO A 39 1.29 10.56 29.93
C PRO A 39 1.58 11.71 28.95
N ILE A 40 2.84 11.85 28.54
CA ILE A 40 3.31 12.91 27.62
C ILE A 40 3.07 12.50 26.16
N PHE A 41 3.22 11.21 25.84
CA PHE A 41 3.22 10.71 24.45
C PHE A 41 1.99 9.88 24.10
N GLY A 42 1.12 9.51 25.06
CA GLY A 42 -0.05 8.67 24.81
C GLY A 42 -0.95 9.17 23.68
N GLY A 43 -1.25 10.47 23.65
CA GLY A 43 -2.04 11.08 22.57
C GLY A 43 -1.36 11.04 21.19
N LEU A 44 -0.03 11.19 21.17
CA LEU A 44 0.78 11.09 19.95
C LEU A 44 0.88 9.65 19.44
N ALA A 45 1.07 8.68 20.34
CA ALA A 45 1.14 7.26 20.00
C ALA A 45 -0.16 6.77 19.35
N ILE A 46 -1.31 7.12 19.93
CA ILE A 46 -2.63 6.76 19.38
C ILE A 46 -2.83 7.38 17.99
N SER A 47 -2.50 8.66 17.82
CA SER A 47 -2.60 9.36 16.54
C SER A 47 -1.70 8.73 15.47
N LEU A 48 -0.47 8.37 15.85
CA LEU A 48 0.48 7.72 14.96
C LEU A 48 -0.01 6.34 14.53
N ILE A 49 -0.38 5.46 15.47
CA ILE A 49 -0.85 4.10 15.18
C ILE A 49 -2.04 4.14 14.24
N PHE A 50 -3.03 4.99 14.53
CA PHE A 50 -4.23 5.08 13.72
C PHE A 50 -3.94 5.67 12.33
N GLY A 51 -3.14 6.73 12.25
CA GLY A 51 -2.73 7.33 10.99
C GLY A 51 -1.91 6.37 10.12
N LEU A 52 -1.04 5.57 10.73
CA LEU A 52 -0.19 4.60 10.07
C LEU A 52 -1.02 3.40 9.56
N LEU A 53 -2.01 2.97 10.34
CA LEU A 53 -2.98 1.94 9.92
C LEU A 53 -3.78 2.40 8.70
N VAL A 54 -4.38 3.60 8.76
CA VAL A 54 -5.17 4.16 7.64
C VAL A 54 -4.29 4.37 6.42
N SER A 55 -3.08 4.93 6.59
CA SER A 55 -2.10 5.14 5.51
C SER A 55 -1.67 3.83 4.85
N THR A 56 -1.48 2.76 5.63
CA THR A 56 -1.12 1.44 5.12
C THR A 56 -2.23 0.86 4.25
N VAL A 57 -3.48 0.87 4.75
CA VAL A 57 -4.63 0.40 3.99
C VAL A 57 -4.82 1.23 2.72
N LEU A 58 -4.76 2.55 2.85
CA LEU A 58 -4.89 3.46 1.72
C LEU A 58 -3.82 3.18 0.67
N THR A 59 -2.57 2.99 1.07
CA THR A 59 -1.46 2.68 0.14
C THR A 59 -1.68 1.35 -0.59
N LEU A 60 -2.11 0.31 0.12
CA LEU A 60 -2.36 -1.01 -0.47
C LEU A 60 -3.54 -1.02 -1.45
N VAL A 61 -4.53 -0.14 -1.27
CA VAL A 61 -5.70 -0.04 -2.16
C VAL A 61 -5.46 0.97 -3.29
N VAL A 62 -4.89 2.13 -2.99
CA VAL A 62 -4.68 3.21 -3.97
C VAL A 62 -3.70 2.80 -5.05
N ILE A 63 -2.58 2.16 -4.70
CA ILE A 63 -1.58 1.74 -5.69
C ILE A 63 -2.19 0.83 -6.78
N PRO A 64 -2.83 -0.31 -6.46
CA PRO A 64 -3.40 -1.18 -7.50
C PRO A 64 -4.56 -0.51 -8.24
N VAL A 65 -5.42 0.25 -7.57
CA VAL A 65 -6.57 0.94 -8.21
C VAL A 65 -6.08 1.98 -9.22
N VAL A 66 -5.13 2.83 -8.83
CA VAL A 66 -4.57 3.86 -9.70
C VAL A 66 -3.78 3.20 -10.84
N TYR A 67 -2.98 2.18 -10.57
CA TYR A 67 -2.19 1.52 -11.61
C TYR A 67 -3.08 0.82 -12.63
N TYR A 68 -4.12 0.11 -12.18
CA TYR A 68 -5.09 -0.51 -13.06
C TYR A 68 -5.83 0.54 -13.90
N GLY A 69 -6.37 1.59 -13.29
CA GLY A 69 -7.11 2.64 -14.00
C GLY A 69 -6.27 3.46 -14.98
N VAL A 70 -5.04 3.82 -14.61
CA VAL A 70 -4.13 4.58 -15.49
C VAL A 70 -3.62 3.70 -16.64
N MET A 71 -3.25 2.45 -16.37
CA MET A 71 -2.73 1.60 -17.42
C MET A 71 -3.83 1.06 -18.34
N TRP A 72 -5.06 0.82 -17.85
CA TRP A 72 -6.20 0.54 -18.72
C TRP A 72 -6.35 1.62 -19.80
N LYS A 73 -6.35 2.89 -19.41
CA LYS A 73 -6.41 4.01 -20.36
C LYS A 73 -5.22 4.05 -21.33
N ARG A 74 -4.03 3.58 -20.91
CA ARG A 74 -2.86 3.47 -21.80
C ARG A 74 -2.99 2.31 -22.78
N LEU A 75 -3.49 1.15 -22.34
CA LEU A 75 -3.72 -0.01 -23.19
C LEU A 75 -4.76 0.28 -24.27
N ASP A 76 -5.85 0.97 -23.93
CA ASP A 76 -6.87 1.41 -24.89
C ASP A 76 -6.28 2.35 -25.94
N LYS A 77 -5.44 3.31 -25.54
CA LYS A 77 -4.74 4.19 -26.49
C LYS A 77 -3.78 3.43 -27.41
N ILE A 78 -3.04 2.44 -26.90
CA ILE A 78 -2.09 1.65 -27.70
C ILE A 78 -2.86 0.79 -28.72
N ARG A 79 -3.95 0.13 -28.31
CA ARG A 79 -4.81 -0.63 -29.22
C ARG A 79 -5.52 0.23 -30.27
N ALA A 80 -5.87 1.47 -29.95
CA ALA A 80 -6.49 2.38 -30.92
C ALA A 80 -5.49 2.96 -31.95
N THR A 81 -4.18 2.82 -31.71
CA THR A 81 -3.11 3.33 -32.59
C THR A 81 -2.43 2.21 -33.40
N ALA A 82 -2.77 0.93 -33.12
CA ALA A 82 -2.28 -0.25 -33.82
C ALA A 82 -3.35 -0.79 -34.77
#